data_AF-A0A1S2NSV2-F1
#
_entry.id   AF-A0A1S2NSV2-F1
#
_cell.length_a   1.000
_cell.length_b   1.000
_cell.length_c   1.000
_cell.angle_alpha   90.00
_cell.angle_beta   90.00
_cell.angle_gamma   90.00
#
_symmetry.space_group_name_H-M   'P 1'
#
loop_
_entity.id
_entity.type
_entity.pdbx_description
1 polymer ?
#
loop_
_entity_poly.entity_id
_entity_poly.type
_entity_poly.pdbx_seq_one_letter_code
_entity_poly.pdbx_strand_id
1 'polypeptide(L)'
;MIVWLNGPFASAGRPGPATLAPPEHGELRPLLTEVGKSALCIPDEYVTTVVDVAPWAAAKWRAILAHRSEVARGRTLPGLLARLPEATRHKIIQTEYFTRLRPGPVPRDPHQITT
;
A
#
# COMPACT_ATOMS: atom_id res chain seq x y z
N MET A 1 2.59 -4.78 -5.53
CA MET A 1 3.52 -3.79 -4.91
C MET A 1 2.70 -2.74 -4.19
N ILE A 2 2.57 -2.86 -2.87
CA ILE A 2 1.87 -1.87 -2.05
C ILE A 2 2.85 -0.73 -1.77
N VAL A 3 2.60 0.44 -2.36
CA VAL A 3 3.39 1.65 -2.12
C VAL A 3 2.91 2.29 -0.83
N TRP A 4 3.81 2.41 0.16
CA TRP A 4 3.57 3.10 1.42
C TRP A 4 4.18 4.50 1.33
N LEU A 5 3.34 5.50 1.07
CA LEU A 5 3.80 6.88 0.97
C LEU A 5 3.97 7.50 2.36
N ASN A 6 5.17 7.99 2.65
CA ASN A 6 5.36 9.06 3.62
C ASN A 6 5.22 10.38 2.84
N GLY A 7 4.05 11.04 2.91
CA GLY A 7 3.85 12.37 2.32
C GLY A 7 2.54 12.52 1.53
N PRO A 8 2.10 13.77 1.27
CA PRO A 8 0.84 14.03 0.59
C PRO A 8 0.93 13.57 -0.87
N PHE A 9 -0.08 12.83 -1.30
CA PHE A 9 -0.23 12.38 -2.68
C PHE A 9 -0.30 13.61 -3.59
N ALA A 10 0.72 13.81 -4.42
CA ALA A 10 0.67 14.77 -5.51
C ALA A 10 0.83 13.99 -6.83
N SER A 11 -0.25 13.89 -7.61
CA SER A 11 -0.15 13.93 -9.07
C SER A 11 -1.48 14.31 -9.72
N ALA A 12 -1.36 14.79 -10.96
CA ALA A 12 -2.36 15.44 -11.78
C ALA A 12 -3.65 14.63 -11.99
N GLY A 13 -4.79 15.32 -11.87
CA GLY A 13 -6.14 14.78 -11.97
C GLY A 13 -6.76 14.62 -10.58
N ARG A 14 -7.86 15.32 -10.30
CA ARG A 14 -8.48 15.41 -8.95
C ARG A 14 -8.53 14.03 -8.27
N PRO A 15 -7.73 13.77 -7.23
CA PRO A 15 -7.88 12.55 -6.45
C PRO A 15 -9.22 12.64 -5.69
N GLY A 16 -10.03 11.57 -5.78
CA GLY A 16 -11.13 11.37 -4.84
C GLY A 16 -10.57 11.27 -3.42
N PRO A 17 -11.33 11.65 -2.38
CA PRO A 17 -10.82 11.67 -1.02
C PRO A 17 -10.44 10.25 -0.56
N ALA A 18 -9.17 10.06 -0.23
CA ALA A 18 -8.74 8.88 0.54
C ALA A 18 -9.56 8.83 1.83
N THR A 19 -10.18 7.68 2.10
CA THR A 19 -11.05 7.48 3.27
C THR A 19 -10.34 6.55 4.26
N LEU A 20 -10.68 6.64 5.54
CA LEU A 20 -10.22 5.67 6.53
C LEU A 20 -10.66 4.26 6.10
N ALA A 21 -9.74 3.30 6.14
CA ALA A 21 -10.02 1.93 5.77
C ALA A 21 -11.20 1.35 6.57
N PRO A 22 -12.20 0.72 5.92
CA PRO A 22 -13.24 -0.02 6.62
C PRO A 22 -12.65 -1.23 7.38
N PRO A 23 -13.34 -1.71 8.42
CA PRO A 23 -12.82 -2.71 9.37
C PRO A 23 -12.49 -4.08 8.74
N GLU A 24 -13.04 -4.41 7.56
CA GLU A 24 -12.72 -5.66 6.85
C GLU A 24 -11.25 -5.78 6.38
N HIS A 25 -10.48 -4.69 6.30
CA HIS A 25 -9.05 -4.71 5.89
C HIS A 25 -8.07 -4.97 7.06
N GLY A 26 -8.50 -5.79 8.01
CA GLY A 26 -8.50 -5.48 9.44
C GLY A 26 -7.27 -5.74 10.33
N GLU A 27 -6.11 -6.22 9.85
CA GLU A 27 -4.95 -6.45 10.75
C GLU A 27 -3.86 -5.37 10.66
N LEU A 28 -3.83 -4.59 9.58
CA LEU A 28 -2.77 -3.62 9.34
C LEU A 28 -3.02 -2.24 9.94
N ARG A 29 -4.29 -1.83 10.03
CA ARG A 29 -4.68 -0.51 10.55
C ARG A 29 -4.28 -0.28 12.01
N PRO A 30 -4.50 -1.24 12.94
CA PRO A 30 -4.05 -1.07 14.33
C PRO A 30 -2.53 -0.89 14.43
N LEU A 31 -1.76 -1.65 13.65
CA LEU A 31 -0.29 -1.61 13.66
C LEU A 31 0.28 -0.26 13.20
N LEU A 32 -0.34 0.33 12.17
CA LEU A 32 0.06 1.65 11.70
C LEU A 32 -0.33 2.73 12.71
N THR A 33 -1.52 2.61 13.30
CA THR A 33 -2.03 3.57 14.29
C THR A 33 -1.15 3.60 15.54
N GLU A 34 -0.67 2.43 16.00
CA GLU A 34 0.25 2.31 17.14
C GLU A 34 1.52 3.17 16.99
N VAL A 35 2.05 3.31 15.77
CA VAL A 35 3.24 4.12 15.50
C VAL A 35 2.93 5.56 15.04
N GLY A 36 1.69 5.99 15.22
CA GLY A 36 1.19 7.32 14.85
C GLY A 36 1.02 7.50 13.34
N LYS A 37 0.75 6.43 12.58
CA LYS A 37 0.51 6.47 11.14
C LYS A 37 -0.96 6.19 10.82
N SER A 38 -1.51 6.95 9.89
CA SER A 38 -2.84 6.68 9.34
C SER A 38 -2.75 5.58 8.29
N ALA A 39 -3.66 4.60 8.36
CA ALA A 39 -3.87 3.66 7.27
C ALA A 39 -4.77 4.31 6.22
N LEU A 40 -4.16 4.82 5.16
CA LEU A 40 -4.87 5.35 4.02
C LEU A 40 -5.30 4.20 3.11
N CYS A 41 -6.59 4.10 2.84
CA CYS A 41 -7.15 3.11 1.93
C CYS A 41 -8.05 3.79 0.90
N ILE A 42 -8.21 3.12 -0.23
CA ILE A 42 -9.22 3.47 -1.21
C ILE A 42 -10.54 2.77 -0.82
N PRO A 43 -11.69 3.36 -1.11
CA PRO A 43 -12.97 2.66 -1.01
C PRO A 43 -13.00 1.39 -1.87
N ASP A 44 -13.70 0.37 -1.40
CA ASP A 44 -13.76 -0.96 -2.02
C ASP A 44 -14.31 -0.90 -3.46
N GLU A 45 -15.18 0.06 -3.77
CA GLU A 45 -15.70 0.27 -5.13
C GLU A 45 -14.60 0.61 -6.17
N TYR A 46 -13.42 1.06 -5.73
CA TYR A 46 -12.27 1.30 -6.60
C TYR A 46 -11.41 0.06 -6.83
N VAL A 47 -11.63 -1.03 -6.11
CA VAL A 47 -10.92 -2.29 -6.32
C VAL A 47 -11.53 -3.01 -7.52
N THR A 48 -10.77 -3.16 -8.59
CA THR A 48 -11.21 -3.88 -9.79
C THR A 48 -10.65 -5.29 -9.88
N THR A 49 -9.62 -5.61 -9.09
CA THR A 49 -8.96 -6.91 -9.12
C THR A 49 -8.39 -7.24 -7.75
N VAL A 50 -8.67 -8.45 -7.28
CA VAL A 50 -8.12 -9.02 -6.04
C VAL A 50 -7.31 -10.25 -6.41
N VAL A 51 -6.08 -10.33 -5.91
CA VAL A 51 -5.18 -11.45 -6.15
C VAL A 51 -4.84 -12.10 -4.83
N ASP A 52 -5.19 -13.38 -4.69
CA ASP A 52 -4.62 -14.23 -3.65
C ASP A 52 -3.16 -14.52 -4.00
N VAL A 53 -2.26 -14.02 -3.16
CA VAL A 53 -0.81 -14.20 -3.26
C VAL A 53 -0.26 -15.14 -2.20
N ALA A 54 -1.11 -15.88 -1.46
CA ALA A 54 -0.68 -16.89 -0.50
C ALA A 54 0.35 -17.89 -1.08
N PRO A 55 0.23 -18.37 -2.34
CA PRO A 55 1.24 -19.27 -2.92
C PRO A 55 2.65 -18.68 -2.99
N TRP A 56 2.79 -17.35 -3.00
CA TRP A 56 4.07 -16.63 -3.05
C TRP A 56 4.41 -15.91 -1.75
N ALA A 57 3.66 -16.13 -0.67
CA ALA A 57 3.84 -15.42 0.60
C ALA A 57 5.27 -15.57 1.15
N ALA A 58 5.87 -16.76 1.02
CA ALA A 58 7.26 -17.00 1.43
C ALA A 58 8.28 -16.17 0.61
N ALA A 59 8.08 -16.06 -0.70
CA ALA A 59 8.93 -15.25 -1.57
C ALA A 59 8.77 -13.76 -1.27
N LYS A 60 7.52 -13.30 -1.11
CA LYS A 60 7.19 -11.92 -0.69
C LYS A 60 7.82 -11.59 0.66
N TRP A 61 7.77 -12.52 1.62
CA TRP A 61 8.38 -12.34 2.93
C TRP A 61 9.90 -12.20 2.86
N ARG A 62 10.58 -13.05 2.07
CA ARG A 62 12.02 -12.92 1.82
C ARG A 62 12.38 -11.58 1.18
N ALA A 63 11.56 -11.10 0.24
CA ALA A 63 11.75 -9.79 -0.37
C ALA A 63 11.61 -8.66 0.66
N ILE A 64 10.61 -8.72 1.54
CA ILE A 64 10.46 -7.75 2.65
C ILE A 64 11.69 -7.76 3.56
N LEU A 65 12.19 -8.95 3.93
CA LEU A 65 13.38 -9.10 4.77
C LEU A 65 14.67 -8.58 4.11
N ALA A 66 14.72 -8.53 2.78
CA ALA A 66 15.86 -7.96 2.06
C ALA A 66 16.03 -6.45 2.30
N HIS A 67 14.97 -5.73 2.70
CA HIS A 67 15.03 -4.34 3.14
C HIS A 67 15.60 -4.22 4.56
N ARG A 68 16.82 -4.71 4.78
CA ARG A 68 17.42 -4.88 6.12
C ARG A 68 17.38 -3.62 7.00
N SER A 69 17.65 -2.45 6.41
CA SER A 69 17.60 -1.16 7.13
C SER A 69 16.18 -0.76 7.53
N GLU A 70 15.17 -1.10 6.73
CA GLU A 70 13.78 -0.89 7.09
C GLU A 70 13.36 -1.88 8.17
N VAL A 71 13.69 -3.17 8.04
CA VAL A 71 13.41 -4.21 9.04
C VAL A 71 13.98 -3.86 10.41
N ALA A 72 15.18 -3.28 10.46
CA ALA A 72 15.83 -2.87 11.70
C ALA A 72 15.14 -1.67 12.40
N ARG A 73 14.27 -0.92 11.69
CA ARG A 73 13.62 0.28 12.25
C ARG A 73 12.26 -0.05 12.84
N GLY A 74 12.02 0.43 14.07
CA GLY A 74 10.79 0.14 14.82
C GLY A 74 9.48 0.60 14.17
N ARG A 75 9.51 1.69 13.38
CA ARG A 75 8.31 2.38 12.86
C ARG A 75 8.00 2.12 11.39
N THR A 76 8.85 1.40 10.68
CA THR A 76 8.67 1.08 9.25
C THR A 76 7.75 -0.12 9.13
N LEU A 77 7.06 -0.29 8.00
CA LEU A 77 6.21 -1.45 7.84
C LEU A 77 6.98 -2.78 7.87
N PRO A 78 8.12 -2.94 7.17
CA PRO A 78 8.94 -4.16 7.30
C PRO A 78 9.32 -4.47 8.75
N GLY A 79 9.72 -3.45 9.53
CA GLY A 79 10.06 -3.63 10.93
C GLY A 79 8.87 -3.94 11.84
N LEU A 80 7.70 -3.37 11.56
CA LEU A 80 6.44 -3.71 12.24
C LEU A 80 6.05 -5.16 11.96
N LEU A 81 6.02 -5.56 10.69
CA LEU A 81 5.68 -6.92 10.29
C LEU A 81 6.64 -7.94 10.90
N ALA A 82 7.95 -7.67 10.93
CA ALA A 82 8.96 -8.59 11.47
C ALA A 82 8.75 -8.98 12.95
N ARG A 83 8.00 -8.20 13.72
CA ARG A 83 7.71 -8.47 15.14
C ARG A 83 6.41 -9.24 15.37
N LEU A 84 5.60 -9.42 14.34
CA LEU A 84 4.31 -10.12 14.46
C LEU A 84 4.49 -11.64 14.40
N PRO A 85 3.59 -12.42 15.01
CA PRO A 85 3.49 -13.85 14.76
C PRO A 85 3.32 -14.15 13.26
N GLU A 86 3.86 -15.29 12.80
CA GLU A 86 3.85 -15.64 11.39
C GLU A 86 2.45 -15.67 10.77
N ALA A 87 1.47 -16.24 11.48
CA ALA A 87 0.09 -16.31 11.02
C ALA A 87 -0.50 -14.91 10.77
N THR A 88 -0.24 -13.96 11.67
CA THR A 88 -0.66 -12.55 11.53
C THR A 88 0.03 -11.88 10.33
N ARG A 89 1.36 -12.07 10.19
CA ARG A 89 2.08 -11.56 9.01
C ARG A 89 1.49 -12.11 7.72
N HIS A 90 1.21 -13.41 7.69
CA HIS A 90 0.67 -14.10 6.52
C HIS A 90 -0.68 -13.51 6.11
N LYS A 91 -1.61 -13.35 7.06
CA LYS A 91 -2.92 -12.72 6.81
C LYS A 91 -2.81 -11.32 6.22
N ILE A 92 -1.84 -10.53 6.66
CA ILE A 92 -1.62 -9.17 6.16
C ILE A 92 -1.08 -9.17 4.72
N ILE A 93 -0.22 -10.12 4.36
CA ILE A 93 0.50 -10.07 3.07
C ILE A 93 -0.06 -11.00 1.98
N GLN A 94 -0.99 -11.90 2.31
CA GLN A 94 -1.52 -12.94 1.41
C GLN A 94 -2.47 -12.42 0.33
N THR A 95 -2.92 -11.16 0.38
CA THR A 95 -3.83 -10.61 -0.63
C THR A 95 -3.29 -9.29 -1.17
N GLU A 96 -3.40 -9.09 -2.49
CA GLU A 96 -3.12 -7.81 -3.14
C GLU A 96 -4.35 -7.30 -3.90
N TYR A 97 -4.67 -6.03 -3.69
CA TYR A 97 -5.81 -5.34 -4.28
C TYR A 97 -5.30 -4.33 -5.33
N PHE A 98 -5.98 -4.28 -6.48
CA PHE A 98 -5.59 -3.42 -7.60
C PHE A 98 -6.79 -2.65 -8.16
N THR A 99 -6.51 -1.42 -8.59
CA THR A 99 -7.40 -0.61 -9.43
C THR A 99 -6.89 -0.60 -10.85
N ARG A 100 -7.74 -0.99 -11.81
CA ARG A 100 -7.41 -0.99 -13.23
C ARG A 100 -7.45 0.43 -13.75
N LEU A 101 -6.28 0.96 -14.06
CA LEU A 101 -6.14 2.20 -14.83
C LEU A 101 -6.14 1.88 -16.33
N ARG A 102 -6.74 2.76 -17.13
CA ARG A 102 -6.62 2.71 -18.59
C ARG A 102 -5.56 3.72 -19.01
N PRO A 103 -4.37 3.30 -19.46
CA PRO A 103 -3.39 4.23 -19.98
C PRO A 103 -3.90 4.84 -21.29
N GLY A 104 -3.64 6.13 -21.47
CA GLY A 104 -4.00 6.90 -22.66
C GLY A 104 -3.16 8.16 -22.74
N PRO A 105 -3.12 8.84 -23.90
CA PRO A 105 -2.40 10.09 -24.03
C PRO A 105 -2.97 11.12 -23.05
N VAL A 106 -2.10 11.73 -22.25
CA VAL A 106 -2.47 12.91 -21.47
C VAL A 106 -2.77 14.03 -22.47
N PRO A 107 -3.93 14.69 -22.42
CA PRO A 107 -4.21 15.82 -23.28
C PRO A 107 -3.07 16.84 -23.16
N ARG A 108 -2.52 17.28 -24.31
CA ARG A 108 -1.47 18.32 -24.32
C ARG A 108 -2.03 19.55 -23.61
N ASP A 109 -1.35 20.01 -22.58
CA ASP A 109 -1.64 21.30 -21.96
C ASP A 109 -1.28 22.41 -22.96
N PRO A 110 -2.25 23.21 -23.45
CA PRO A 110 -1.98 24.30 -24.38
C PRO A 110 -1.06 25.39 -23.78
N HIS A 111 -0.82 25.37 -22.46
CA HIS A 111 0.07 26.30 -21.77
C HIS A 111 1.46 25.75 -21.47
N GLN A 112 1.82 24.56 -21.96
CA GLN A 112 3.22 24.11 -21.88
C GLN A 112 4.09 24.96 -22.83
N ILE A 113 4.86 25.86 -22.22
CA ILE A 113 5.88 26.65 -22.92
C ILE A 113 7.08 25.71 -23.16
N THR A 114 7.31 25.36 -24.42
CA THR A 114 8.53 24.66 -24.84
C THR A 114 9.70 25.65 -24.81
N THR A 115 10.73 25.35 -24.03
CA THR A 115 12.02 26.07 -24.04
C THR A 115 12.92 25.57 -25.15
#